data_AF-A0A536P5J7-F1
#
_entry.id   AF-A0A536P5J7-F1
#
_cell.length_a   1.000
_cell.length_b   1.000
_cell.length_c   1.000
_cell.angle_alpha   90.00
_cell.angle_beta   90.00
_cell.angle_gamma   90.00
#
_symmetry.space_group_name_H-M   'P 1'
#
loop_
_entity.id
_entity.type
_entity.pdbx_description
1 polymer ?
#
loop_
_entity_poly.entity_id
_entity_poly.type
_entity_poly.pdbx_seq_one_letter_code
_entity_poly.pdbx_strand_id
1 'polypeptide(L)' 'VDEVRLMVFPVVLGRGKRLFGDTTDKKRLRLVESKMVGDGVAILVYRPTGDKVREPKESGSLASTKTR' A
#
# COMPACT_ATOMS: atom_id res chain seq x y z
N VAL A 1 4.45 -8.03 -8.37
CA VAL A 1 3.46 -8.52 -7.38
C VAL A 1 2.09 -8.33 -7.96
N ASP A 2 1.49 -9.45 -8.34
CA ASP A 2 0.23 -9.50 -9.06
C ASP A 2 -0.91 -9.99 -8.14
N GLU A 3 -0.55 -10.49 -6.96
CA GLU A 3 -1.44 -10.87 -5.87
C GLU A 3 -0.69 -10.73 -4.52
N VAL A 4 -1.38 -10.31 -3.46
CA VAL A 4 -0.88 -10.23 -2.08
C VAL A 4 -1.77 -11.09 -1.21
N ARG A 5 -1.19 -12.07 -0.52
CA ARG A 5 -1.89 -12.93 0.45
C ARG A 5 -1.45 -12.58 1.86
N LEU A 6 -2.36 -12.06 2.68
CA LEU A 6 -2.10 -11.69 4.06
C LEU A 6 -2.73 -12.70 5.01
N MET A 7 -1.96 -13.16 5.98
CA MET A 7 -2.47 -13.90 7.13
C MET A 7 -2.45 -12.96 8.34
N VAL A 8 -3.63 -12.65 8.88
CA VAL A 8 -3.81 -11.74 10.00
C VAL A 8 -4.09 -12.55 11.26
N PHE A 9 -3.22 -12.43 12.24
CA PHE A 9 -3.36 -13.07 13.55
C PHE A 9 -3.97 -12.09 14.55
N PRO A 10 -4.82 -12.54 15.50
CA PRO A 10 -5.51 -11.69 16.46
C PRO A 10 -4.58 -11.28 17.62
N VAL A 11 -3.42 -10.70 17.30
CA VAL A 11 -2.43 -10.25 18.28
C VAL A 11 -1.94 -8.84 17.96
N VAL A 12 -1.62 -8.07 19.00
CA VAL A 12 -1.03 -6.73 18.86
C VAL A 12 0.47 -6.82 19.15
N LEU A 13 1.27 -6.51 18.14
CA LEU A 13 2.73 -6.47 18.30
C LEU A 13 3.16 -5.07 18.75
N GLY A 14 3.80 -4.98 19.93
CA GLY A 14 4.33 -3.71 20.44
C GLY A 14 5.56 -3.21 19.67
N ARG A 15 6.35 -4.13 19.08
CA ARG A 15 7.49 -3.85 18.18
C ARG A 15 7.65 -5.03 17.21
N GLY A 16 8.24 -4.79 16.04
CA GLY A 16 8.48 -5.85 15.06
C GLY A 16 9.03 -5.34 13.74
N LYS A 17 9.36 -6.27 12.84
CA LYS A 17 9.73 -5.94 11.46
C LYS A 17 8.48 -5.49 10.70
N ARG A 18 8.61 -4.43 9.92
CA ARG A 18 7.52 -3.94 9.06
C ARG A 18 7.39 -4.88 7.86
N LEU A 19 6.15 -5.24 7.53
CA LEU A 19 5.85 -6.06 6.35
C LEU A 19 6.23 -5.35 5.04
N PHE A 20 6.10 -4.02 5.02
CA PHE A 20 6.51 -3.16 3.92
C PHE A 20 7.50 -2.12 4.45
N GLY A 21 8.62 -1.95 3.75
CA GLY A 21 9.59 -0.89 4.00
C GLY A 21 9.19 0.41 3.32
N ASP A 22 10.17 1.29 3.09
CA ASP A 22 9.94 2.51 2.32
C ASP A 22 9.50 2.16 0.90
N THR A 23 8.43 2.81 0.45
CA THR A 23 7.84 2.57 -0.87
C THR A 23 7.65 3.91 -1.55
N THR A 24 8.15 4.05 -2.78
CA THR A 24 8.07 5.28 -3.58
C THR A 24 6.75 5.42 -4.36
N ASP A 25 6.03 4.32 -4.57
CA ASP A 25 4.80 4.27 -5.37
C ASP A 25 3.60 3.72 -4.58
N LYS A 26 2.47 4.43 -4.63
CA LYS A 26 1.19 3.93 -4.10
C LYS A 26 0.53 2.99 -5.10
N LYS A 27 0.33 1.73 -4.68
CA LYS A 27 -0.39 0.72 -5.46
C LYS A 27 -1.78 0.48 -4.87
N ARG A 28 -2.83 0.69 -5.67
CA ARG A 28 -4.19 0.34 -5.27
C ARG A 28 -4.38 -1.17 -5.32
N LEU A 29 -4.90 -1.72 -4.24
CA LEU A 29 -5.21 -3.13 -4.07
C LEU A 29 -6.71 -3.29 -3.86
N ARG A 30 -7.32 -4.27 -4.52
CA ARG A 30 -8.70 -4.71 -4.31
C ARG A 30 -8.67 -6.04 -3.57
N LEU A 31 -9.43 -6.13 -2.49
CA LEU A 31 -9.70 -7.40 -1.81
C LEU A 31 -10.55 -8.27 -2.73
N VAL A 32 -10.05 -9.46 -3.08
CA VAL A 32 -10.75 -10.41 -3.96
C VAL A 32 -11.21 -11.66 -3.22
N GLU A 33 -10.61 -11.97 -2.06
CA GLU A 33 -11.05 -13.07 -1.20
C GLU A 33 -10.78 -12.73 0.27
N SER A 34 -11.69 -13.12 1.16
CA SER A 34 -11.54 -13.03 2.61
C SER A 34 -12.09 -14.30 3.25
N LYS A 35 -11.26 -14.98 4.02
CA LYS A 35 -11.61 -16.24 4.68
C LYS A 35 -11.07 -16.29 6.11
N MET A 36 -11.90 -16.69 7.06
CA MET A 36 -11.44 -17.02 8.42
C MET A 36 -10.97 -18.47 8.49
N VAL A 37 -9.90 -18.71 9.22
CA VAL A 37 -9.33 -20.05 9.45
C VAL A 37 -8.97 -20.19 10.93
N GLY A 38 -9.39 -21.31 11.53
CA GLY A 38 -9.14 -21.60 12.95
C GLY A 38 -9.71 -20.53 13.90
N ASP A 39 -9.04 -20.32 15.02
CA ASP A 39 -9.48 -19.45 16.11
C ASP A 39 -9.13 -17.97 15.86
N GLY A 40 -9.70 -17.41 14.80
CA GLY A 40 -9.65 -15.96 14.55
C GLY A 40 -8.55 -15.48 13.61
N VAL A 41 -7.87 -16.37 12.89
CA VAL A 41 -6.92 -15.97 11.84
C VAL A 41 -7.69 -15.64 10.56
N ALA A 42 -7.38 -14.51 9.93
CA ALA A 42 -7.96 -14.13 8.64
C ALA A 42 -6.93 -14.31 7.52
N ILE A 43 -7.35 -14.94 6.42
CA ILE A 43 -6.63 -14.99 5.15
C ILE A 43 -7.30 -14.01 4.19
N LEU A 44 -6.54 -13.01 3.75
CA LEU A 44 -7.00 -11.97 2.83
C LEU A 44 -6.19 -12.01 1.54
N VAL A 45 -6.86 -12.11 0.40
CA VAL A 45 -6.22 -12.08 -0.92
C VAL A 45 -6.56 -10.78 -1.62
N TYR A 46 -5.52 -10.03 -1.98
CA TYR A 46 -5.62 -8.76 -2.68
C TYR A 46 -4.98 -8.83 -4.06
N ARG A 47 -5.57 -8.15 -5.04
CA ARG A 47 -4.98 -7.96 -6.38
C ARG A 47 -4.84 -6.48 -6.73
N PRO A 48 -3.80 -6.08 -7.47
CA PRO A 48 -3.69 -4.75 -8.04
C PRO A 48 -4.90 -4.36 -8.87
N THR A 49 -5.33 -3.10 -8.81
CA THR A 49 -6.43 -2.59 -9.65
C THR A 49 -5.99 -2.13 -11.04
N GLY A 50 -4.70 -2.28 -11.40
CA GLY A 50 -4.14 -1.78 -12.66
C GLY A 50 -3.79 -0.30 -12.67
N ASP A 51 -4.43 0.50 -11.82
CA ASP A 51 -4.15 1.94 -11.71
C ASP A 51 -2.90 2.21 -10.87
N LYS A 52 -1.85 2.73 -11.52
CA LYS A 52 -0.78 3.42 -10.79
C LYS A 52 -1.37 4.74 -10.31
N VAL A 53 -1.48 4.92 -8.99
CA VAL A 53 -1.79 6.24 -8.43
C VAL A 53 -0.57 7.10 -8.69
N ARG A 54 -0.60 7.87 -9.77
CA ARG A 54 0.40 8.91 -10.02
C ARG A 54 0.22 9.94 -8.93
N GLU A 55 1.22 10.12 -8.07
CA GLU A 55 1.24 11.27 -7.18
C GLU A 55 1.26 12.55 -8.03
N PRO A 56 0.57 13.62 -7.61
CA PRO A 56 0.70 14.91 -8.27
C PRO A 56 2.18 15.27 -8.23
N LYS A 57 2.78 15.54 -9.39
CA LYS A 57 4.10 16.16 -9.40
C LYS A 57 3.96 17.47 -8.65
N GLU A 58 4.58 17.54 -7.49
CA GLU A 58 4.83 18.81 -6.83
C GLU A 58 5.49 19.70 -7.89
N SER A 59 4.77 20.77 -8.26
CA SER A 59 5.15 21.70 -9.31
C SER A 59 6.39 22.45 -8.86
N GLY A 60 7.55 21.85 -9.08
CA GLY A 60 8.81 22.56 -9.14
C GLY A 60 8.80 23.42 -10.40
N SER A 61 8.59 24.72 -10.23
CA SER A 61 9.14 25.83 -11.03
C SER A 61 8.15 26.99 -11.03
N LEU A 62 8.53 28.10 -10.39
CA LEU A 62 8.31 29.48 -10.83
C LEU A 62 8.96 30.42 -9.80
N ALA A 63 10.29 30.49 -9.84
CA ALA A 63 11.03 31.65 -9.34
C ALA A 63 12.12 32.02 -10.36
N SER A 64 11.66 32.35 -11.56
CA SER A 64 12.45 33.13 -12.51
C SER A 64 11.50 34.10 -13.18
N THR A 65 11.23 35.19 -12.49
CA THR A 65 10.71 36.40 -13.13
C THR A 65 11.77 37.46 -12.94
N LYS A 66 12.71 37.46 -13.89
CA LYS A 66 13.50 38.62 -14.27
C LYS A 66 12.50 39.74 -14.58
N THR A 67 12.41 40.79 -13.76
CA THR A 67 11.71 42.02 -14.12
C THR A 67 12.33 43.21 -13.40
N ARG A 68 12.98 44.03 -14.25
CA ARG A 68 13.52 45.38 -14.06
C ARG A 68 14.82 45.55 -13.28
#